data_AF-A0A3D3JMP8-F1
#
_entry.id   AF-A0A3D3JMP8-F1
#
_cell.length_a   1.000
_cell.length_b   1.000
_cell.length_c   1.000
_cell.angle_alpha   90.00
_cell.angle_beta   90.00
_cell.angle_gamma   90.00
#
_symmetry.space_group_name_H-M   'P 1'
#
loop_
_entity.id
_entity.type
_entity.pdbx_description
1 polymer ?
#
loop_
_entity_poly.entity_id
_entity_poly.type
_entity_poly.pdbx_seq_one_letter_code
_entity_poly.pdbx_strand_id
1 'polypeptide(L)'
;MKTLHIAFAIAALSCAGVVSAGTITVDAGGGGDHTTIQAAIDAAVTGDIVEIIDSGTYVEGLRIGGQGITLRSAGAPATVKPTSPYPGGQPAALWINGLPEAPTGAPAGNILVENLILDAG
;
A
#
# COMPACT_ATOMS: atom_id res chain seq x y z
N MET A 1 17.89 -6.49 62.86
CA MET A 1 17.06 -6.09 61.72
C MET A 1 17.92 -5.26 60.78
N LYS A 2 18.31 -5.80 59.63
CA LYS A 2 19.05 -5.09 58.59
C LYS A 2 18.36 -5.47 57.28
N THR A 3 17.69 -4.50 56.69
CA THR A 3 16.61 -4.64 55.72
C THR A 3 17.09 -5.23 54.39
N LEU A 4 16.18 -5.98 53.79
CA LEU A 4 16.29 -6.88 52.65
C LEU A 4 16.32 -6.11 51.31
N HIS A 5 17.15 -6.57 50.38
CA HIS A 5 17.34 -6.05 49.03
C HIS A 5 16.06 -6.13 48.18
N ILE A 6 15.62 -5.03 47.59
CA ILE A 6 14.61 -5.02 46.53
C ILE A 6 15.30 -4.53 45.26
N ALA A 7 15.73 -5.49 44.43
CA ALA A 7 16.22 -5.23 43.09
C ALA A 7 15.03 -4.82 42.20
N PHE A 8 14.97 -3.55 41.80
CA PHE A 8 14.01 -3.08 40.81
C PHE A 8 14.66 -3.16 39.42
N ALA A 9 14.82 -4.40 38.92
CA ALA A 9 15.19 -4.60 37.53
C ALA A 9 13.93 -4.34 36.70
N ILE A 10 13.86 -3.14 36.11
CA ILE A 10 12.86 -2.78 35.11
C ILE A 10 13.07 -3.73 33.93
N ALA A 11 12.22 -4.75 33.84
CA ALA A 11 12.12 -5.58 32.65
C ALA A 11 11.63 -4.68 31.51
N ALA A 12 12.54 -4.28 30.63
CA ALA A 12 12.19 -3.71 29.34
C ALA A 12 11.51 -4.82 28.52
N LEU A 13 10.20 -4.99 28.72
CA LEU A 13 9.36 -5.79 27.84
C LEU A 13 9.21 -4.99 26.54
N SER A 14 10.21 -5.09 25.67
CA SER A 14 10.11 -4.65 24.29
C SER A 14 9.01 -5.47 23.65
N CYS A 15 7.80 -4.91 23.62
CA CYS A 15 6.71 -5.38 22.80
C CYS A 15 7.18 -5.25 21.35
N ALA A 16 7.81 -6.29 20.82
CA ALA A 16 7.94 -6.46 19.37
C ALA A 16 6.52 -6.66 18.86
N GLY A 17 5.85 -5.57 18.49
CA GLY A 17 4.54 -5.61 17.87
C GLY A 17 4.64 -6.52 16.66
N VAL A 18 3.85 -7.60 16.64
CA VAL A 18 3.67 -8.40 15.44
C VAL A 18 2.97 -7.48 14.44
N VAL A 19 3.71 -6.99 13.44
CA VAL A 19 3.09 -6.43 12.24
C VAL A 19 2.42 -7.62 11.55
N SER A 20 1.11 -7.71 11.68
CA SER A 20 0.31 -8.61 10.86
C SER A 20 -0.02 -7.87 9.57
N ALA A 21 0.38 -8.45 8.44
CA ALA A 21 -0.15 -8.06 7.13
C ALA A 21 -1.69 -8.18 7.14
N GLY A 22 -2.37 -7.11 6.76
CA GLY A 22 -3.83 -7.05 6.58
C GLY A 22 -4.24 -7.07 5.11
N THR A 23 -5.55 -7.23 4.88
CA THR A 23 -6.16 -7.02 3.55
C THR A 23 -6.97 -5.73 3.60
N ILE A 24 -6.70 -4.83 2.64
CA ILE A 24 -7.45 -3.59 2.41
C ILE A 24 -8.22 -3.77 1.11
N THR A 25 -9.54 -3.65 1.18
CA THR A 25 -10.42 -3.92 0.04
C THR A 25 -10.77 -2.66 -0.75
N VAL A 26 -10.81 -2.78 -2.08
CA VAL A 26 -11.21 -1.70 -3.00
C VAL A 26 -12.41 -2.13 -3.82
N ASP A 27 -13.45 -1.29 -3.81
CA ASP A 27 -14.68 -1.47 -4.61
C ASP A 27 -15.19 -0.10 -5.07
N ALA A 28 -15.25 0.13 -6.38
CA ALA A 28 -15.73 1.39 -6.96
C ALA A 28 -17.21 1.68 -6.61
N GLY A 29 -17.99 0.64 -6.33
CA GLY A 29 -19.39 0.72 -5.88
C GLY A 29 -19.55 1.02 -4.39
N GLY A 30 -18.47 1.04 -3.61
CA GLY A 30 -18.47 1.39 -2.18
C GLY A 30 -18.69 0.24 -1.21
N GLY A 31 -18.56 -1.02 -1.64
CA GLY A 31 -18.64 -2.20 -0.78
C GLY A 31 -17.33 -2.58 -0.07
N GLY A 32 -16.21 -1.92 -0.40
CA GLY A 32 -14.89 -2.13 0.19
C GLY A 32 -14.48 -1.01 1.16
N ASP A 33 -13.29 -1.15 1.74
CA ASP A 33 -12.70 -0.15 2.66
C ASP A 33 -12.46 1.20 1.96
N HIS A 34 -12.12 1.16 0.66
CA HIS A 34 -11.95 2.33 -0.18
C HIS A 34 -12.65 2.18 -1.53
N THR A 35 -12.99 3.31 -2.15
CA THR A 35 -13.56 3.39 -3.51
C THR A 35 -12.53 3.67 -4.60
N THR A 36 -11.27 3.92 -4.23
CA THR A 36 -10.16 4.22 -5.15
C THR A 36 -8.93 3.43 -4.75
N ILE A 37 -8.11 3.02 -5.72
CA ILE A 37 -6.93 2.20 -5.44
C ILE A 37 -5.85 3.06 -4.78
N GLN A 38 -5.70 4.34 -5.18
CA GLN A 38 -4.69 5.21 -4.55
C GLN A 38 -4.95 5.41 -3.05
N ALA A 39 -6.20 5.59 -2.62
CA ALA A 39 -6.52 5.74 -1.21
C ALA A 39 -6.17 4.49 -0.40
N ALA A 40 -6.37 3.30 -0.98
CA ALA A 40 -5.96 2.04 -0.34
C ALA A 40 -4.44 1.89 -0.28
N ILE A 41 -3.71 2.28 -1.33
CA ILE A 41 -2.23 2.32 -1.33
C ILE A 41 -1.71 3.29 -0.27
N ASP A 42 -2.33 4.46 -0.11
CA ASP A 42 -1.92 5.46 0.88
C ASP A 42 -2.18 5.00 2.32
N ALA A 43 -3.18 4.15 2.53
CA ALA A 43 -3.50 3.53 3.82
C ALA A 43 -2.65 2.29 4.14
N ALA A 44 -2.12 1.61 3.11
CA ALA A 44 -1.40 0.36 3.26
C ALA A 44 0.00 0.55 3.89
N VAL A 45 0.36 -0.41 4.75
CA VAL A 45 1.71 -0.54 5.32
C VAL A 45 2.40 -1.80 4.83
N THR A 46 3.69 -1.94 5.13
CA THR A 46 4.50 -3.08 4.66
C THR A 46 3.88 -4.42 5.02
N GLY A 47 3.72 -5.26 3.99
CA GLY A 47 3.12 -6.58 4.08
C GLY A 47 1.63 -6.63 3.71
N ASP A 48 0.92 -5.50 3.69
CA ASP A 48 -0.50 -5.48 3.37
C ASP A 48 -0.80 -5.90 1.93
N ILE A 49 -2.02 -6.41 1.75
CA ILE A 49 -2.62 -6.73 0.46
C ILE A 49 -3.70 -5.69 0.17
N VAL A 50 -3.50 -4.89 -0.87
CA VAL A 50 -4.57 -4.10 -1.50
C VAL A 50 -5.29 -5.01 -2.50
N GLU A 51 -6.52 -5.38 -2.17
CA GLU A 51 -7.34 -6.33 -2.93
C GLU A 51 -8.55 -5.64 -3.55
N ILE A 52 -8.57 -5.58 -4.88
CA ILE A 52 -9.72 -5.09 -5.66
C ILE A 52 -10.74 -6.21 -5.75
N ILE A 53 -11.91 -6.02 -5.13
CA ILE A 53 -12.93 -7.07 -4.99
C ILE A 53 -14.01 -7.01 -6.09
N ASP A 54 -14.04 -5.93 -6.88
CA ASP A 54 -14.93 -5.76 -8.02
C ASP A 54 -14.18 -5.89 -9.36
N SER A 55 -14.92 -5.91 -10.47
CA SER A 55 -14.37 -5.84 -11.84
C SER A 55 -14.43 -4.42 -12.41
N GLY A 56 -14.23 -3.41 -11.56
CA GLY A 56 -14.35 -2.00 -11.90
C GLY A 56 -13.29 -1.50 -12.88
N THR A 57 -13.58 -0.36 -13.50
CA THR A 57 -12.58 0.44 -14.25
C THR A 57 -12.20 1.65 -13.43
N TYR A 58 -10.91 1.74 -13.08
CA TYR A 58 -10.35 2.77 -12.22
C TYR A 58 -9.54 3.75 -13.05
N VAL A 59 -10.05 4.99 -13.18
CA VAL A 59 -9.39 6.07 -13.94
C VAL A 59 -8.70 7.00 -12.93
N GLU A 60 -7.46 6.69 -12.58
CA GLU A 60 -6.74 7.36 -11.50
C GLU A 60 -5.23 7.38 -11.74
N GLY A 61 -4.52 8.30 -11.07
CA GLY A 61 -3.07 8.37 -11.12
C GLY A 61 -2.47 7.57 -9.98
N LEU A 62 -1.85 6.42 -10.29
CA LEU A 62 -1.27 5.56 -9.28
C LEU A 62 0.18 5.91 -8.99
N ARG A 63 0.46 6.19 -7.72
CA ARG A 63 1.78 6.29 -7.12
C ARG A 63 1.93 5.15 -6.12
N ILE A 64 2.66 4.12 -6.54
CA ILE A 64 2.96 2.98 -5.68
C ILE A 64 4.36 3.18 -5.11
N GLY A 65 4.43 3.48 -3.80
CA GLY A 65 5.67 3.73 -3.09
C GLY A 65 6.44 2.45 -2.77
N GLY A 66 7.61 2.60 -2.15
CA GLY A 66 8.44 1.49 -1.68
C GLY A 66 7.89 0.75 -0.45
N GLN A 67 6.57 0.77 -0.22
CA GLN A 67 5.95 0.30 1.02
C GLN A 67 6.06 -1.22 1.20
N GLY A 68 6.34 -2.00 0.15
CA GLY A 68 6.42 -3.46 0.25
C GLY A 68 5.04 -4.11 0.39
N ILE A 69 4.10 -3.70 -0.46
CA ILE A 69 2.70 -4.17 -0.47
C ILE A 69 2.43 -5.10 -1.67
N THR A 70 1.33 -5.83 -1.59
CA THR A 70 0.79 -6.60 -2.73
C THR A 70 -0.44 -5.87 -3.27
N LEU A 71 -0.50 -5.63 -4.59
CA LEU A 71 -1.69 -5.09 -5.26
C LEU A 71 -2.27 -6.17 -6.18
N ARG A 72 -3.52 -6.58 -5.93
CA ARG A 72 -4.17 -7.66 -6.69
C ARG A 72 -5.66 -7.44 -6.88
N SER A 73 -6.27 -8.16 -7.82
CA SER A 73 -7.73 -8.35 -7.85
C SER A 73 -8.14 -9.74 -7.35
N ALA A 74 -9.26 -9.83 -6.65
CA ALA A 74 -9.74 -11.04 -5.96
C ALA A 74 -10.27 -12.14 -6.89
N GLY A 75 -10.40 -11.88 -8.20
CA GLY A 75 -10.98 -12.83 -9.14
C GLY A 75 -10.87 -12.38 -10.60
N ALA A 76 -11.89 -11.68 -11.10
CA ALA A 76 -11.85 -11.10 -12.45
C ALA A 76 -10.78 -9.99 -12.51
N PRO A 77 -10.13 -9.79 -13.67
CA PRO A 77 -9.19 -8.68 -13.79
C PRO A 77 -9.93 -7.36 -13.63
N ALA A 78 -9.40 -6.51 -12.74
CA ALA A 78 -9.79 -5.11 -12.70
C ALA A 78 -8.98 -4.33 -13.75
N THR A 79 -9.60 -3.30 -14.33
CA THR A 79 -8.93 -2.45 -15.31
C THR A 79 -8.49 -1.16 -14.62
N VAL A 80 -7.20 -0.91 -14.63
CA VAL A 80 -6.64 0.40 -14.26
C VAL A 80 -6.31 1.16 -15.52
N LYS A 81 -6.89 2.35 -15.64
CA LYS A 81 -6.57 3.32 -16.67
C LYS A 81 -5.72 4.43 -16.03
N PRO A 82 -4.39 4.36 -16.15
CA PRO A 82 -3.51 5.32 -15.50
C PRO A 82 -3.82 6.73 -16.00
N THR A 83 -3.82 7.69 -15.09
CA THR A 83 -3.76 9.12 -15.42
C THR A 83 -2.51 9.71 -14.80
N SER A 84 -2.10 10.91 -15.22
CA SER A 84 -0.99 11.58 -14.54
C SER A 84 -1.44 12.01 -13.14
N PRO A 85 -0.73 11.62 -12.06
CA PRO A 85 -0.98 12.17 -10.74
C PRO A 85 -0.54 13.65 -10.63
N TYR A 86 0.19 14.19 -11.61
CA TYR A 86 0.73 15.55 -11.58
C TYR A 86 -0.04 16.53 -12.47
N PRO A 87 -0.31 17.77 -12.00
CA PRO A 87 -0.86 18.81 -12.87
C PRO A 87 0.18 19.17 -13.95
N GLY A 88 -0.21 19.11 -15.23
CA GLY A 88 0.66 19.55 -16.34
C GLY A 88 0.74 18.64 -17.57
N GLY A 89 -0.08 17.59 -17.68
CA GLY A 89 -0.15 16.79 -18.92
C GLY A 89 1.07 15.89 -19.16
N GLN A 90 1.76 15.48 -18.08
CA GLN A 90 2.71 14.37 -18.15
C GLN A 90 1.99 13.11 -18.67
N PRO A 91 2.64 12.22 -19.42
CA PRO A 91 1.98 11.02 -19.94
C PRO A 91 1.41 10.18 -18.79
N ALA A 92 0.25 9.56 -19.03
CA ALA A 92 -0.31 8.54 -18.17
C ALA A 92 0.73 7.44 -17.94
N ALA A 93 1.32 7.42 -16.74
CA ALA A 93 2.35 6.47 -16.37
C ALA A 93 1.98 5.86 -15.03
N LEU A 94 2.13 4.55 -14.91
CA LEU A 94 2.11 3.88 -13.62
C LEU A 94 3.46 4.07 -12.97
N TRP A 95 3.48 4.75 -11.83
CA TRP A 95 4.71 5.02 -11.11
C TRP A 95 4.96 3.90 -10.11
N ILE A 96 5.67 2.86 -10.57
CA ILE A 96 6.14 1.74 -9.73
C ILE A 96 7.57 2.06 -9.29
N ASN A 97 7.84 2.01 -7.99
CA ASN A 97 9.16 2.30 -7.39
C ASN A 97 9.65 3.75 -7.55
N GLY A 98 8.75 4.67 -7.92
CA GLY A 98 8.93 6.12 -7.98
C GLY A 98 10.30 6.65 -8.40
N LEU A 99 10.49 7.04 -9.66
CA LEU A 99 11.44 8.10 -10.04
C LEU A 99 10.95 8.86 -11.29
N PRO A 100 11.08 10.21 -11.34
CA PRO A 100 11.94 11.09 -10.55
C PRO A 100 11.19 12.20 -9.78
N GLU A 101 11.10 12.08 -8.46
CA GLU A 101 11.13 13.24 -7.52
C GLU A 101 11.12 12.85 -6.03
N ALA A 102 11.56 11.64 -5.67
CA ALA A 102 11.86 11.39 -4.25
C ALA A 102 13.16 12.15 -3.89
N PRO A 103 13.14 13.09 -2.92
CA PRO A 103 14.37 13.52 -2.27
C PRO A 103 15.02 12.27 -1.70
N THR A 104 16.28 12.05 -2.07
CA THR A 104 17.15 10.92 -1.73
C THR A 104 16.84 10.27 -0.37
N GLY A 105 16.48 8.98 -0.34
CA GLY A 105 16.70 8.15 0.85
C GLY A 105 15.70 7.05 1.21
N ALA A 106 14.48 6.99 0.63
CA ALA A 106 13.58 5.87 0.92
C ALA A 106 13.99 4.64 0.06
N PRO A 107 14.31 3.47 0.66
CA PRO A 107 14.51 2.27 -0.13
C PRO A 107 13.20 1.96 -0.85
N ALA A 108 13.25 1.82 -2.17
CA ALA A 108 12.12 1.27 -2.92
C ALA A 108 11.96 -0.20 -2.48
N GLY A 109 10.96 -0.49 -1.64
CA GLY A 109 10.51 -1.85 -1.41
C GLY A 109 10.00 -2.49 -2.70
N ASN A 110 9.97 -3.83 -2.73
CA ASN A 110 9.46 -4.59 -3.86
C ASN A 110 7.92 -4.48 -3.91
N ILE A 111 7.35 -4.34 -5.12
CA ILE A 111 5.91 -4.39 -5.34
C ILE A 111 5.60 -5.60 -6.21
N LEU A 112 4.58 -6.38 -5.82
CA LEU A 112 3.99 -7.42 -6.65
C LEU A 112 2.63 -6.94 -7.17
N VAL A 113 2.43 -7.01 -8.49
CA VAL A 113 1.16 -6.70 -9.16
C VAL A 113 0.62 -7.99 -9.77
N GLU A 114 -0.58 -8.38 -9.36
CA GLU A 114 -1.19 -9.64 -9.78
C GLU A 114 -2.56 -9.41 -10.42
N ASN A 115 -2.80 -10.09 -11.55
CA ASN A 115 -4.13 -10.18 -12.18
C ASN A 115 -4.79 -8.84 -12.54
N LEU A 116 -3.99 -7.84 -12.93
CA LEU A 116 -4.45 -6.48 -13.24
C LEU A 116 -4.30 -6.19 -14.75
N ILE A 117 -5.34 -5.61 -15.37
CA ILE A 117 -5.26 -5.08 -16.75
C ILE A 117 -4.87 -3.60 -16.67
N LEU A 118 -3.83 -3.24 -17.43
CA LEU A 118 -3.38 -1.87 -17.57
C LEU A 118 -3.76 -1.38 -18.97
N ASP A 119 -4.73 -0.47 -19.04
CA ASP A 119 -5.27 0.05 -20.29
C ASP A 119 -4.78 1.49 -20.50
N ALA A 120 -3.99 1.71 -21.56
CA ALA A 120 -3.41 3.02 -21.87
C ALA A 120 -4.38 3.94 -22.65
N GLY A 121 -5.59 3.49 -22.95
CA GLY A 121 -6.48 4.11 -23.94
C GLY A 121 -6.14 3.72 -25.37
#